data_AF-A0AA44S5G7-F1
#
_entry.id   AF-A0AA44S5G7-F1
#
_cell.length_a   1.000
_cell.length_b   1.000
_cell.length_c   1.000
_cell.angle_alpha   90.00
_cell.angle_beta   90.00
_cell.angle_gamma   90.00
#
_symmetry.space_group_name_H-M   'P 1'
#
loop_
_entity.id
_entity.type
_entity.pdbx_description
1 polymer ?
#
loop_
_entity_poly.entity_id
_entity_poly.type
_entity_poly.pdbx_seq_one_letter_code
_entity_poly.pdbx_strand_id
1 'polypeptide(L)' 'MAKLRPYYEESQSAYDISDDFFALFLDPTWVYTCAYFERDDMTLEEAQLAKVDLALDKLNLEPG' A
#
# COMPACT_ATOMS: atom_id res chain seq x y z
N MET A 1 24.48 -14.97 14.30
CA MET A 1 23.38 -14.31 13.58
C MET A 1 22.61 -15.34 12.79
N ALA A 2 21.28 -15.34 12.86
CA ALA A 2 20.47 -16.19 11.99
C ALA A 2 20.63 -15.73 10.53
N LYS A 3 20.82 -16.69 9.61
CA LYS A 3 20.92 -16.41 8.18
C LYS A 3 19.50 -16.30 7.60
N LEU A 4 18.93 -15.10 7.65
CA LEU A 4 17.63 -14.82 7.06
C LEU A 4 17.71 -14.91 5.53
N ARG A 5 16.67 -15.46 4.90
CA ARG A 5 16.48 -15.47 3.45
C ARG A 5 15.05 -15.00 3.15
N PRO A 6 14.83 -14.26 2.05
CA PRO A 6 13.48 -13.89 1.64
C PRO A 6 12.65 -15.11 1.20
N TYR A 7 11.33 -14.99 1.35
CA TYR A 7 10.32 -15.97 0.94
C TYR A 7 9.74 -15.56 -0.42
N TYR A 8 10.52 -15.72 -1.48
CA TYR A 8 10.15 -15.24 -2.81
C TYR A 8 8.93 -15.98 -3.37
N GLU A 9 8.94 -17.31 -3.35
CA GLU A 9 7.86 -18.12 -3.93
C GLU A 9 6.50 -17.80 -3.28
N GLU A 10 6.47 -17.64 -1.97
CA GLU A 10 5.26 -17.31 -1.22
C GLU A 10 4.76 -15.90 -1.57
N SER A 11 5.64 -14.90 -1.61
CA SER A 11 5.27 -13.53 -1.96
C SER A 11 4.75 -13.43 -3.40
N GLN A 12 5.45 -14.07 -4.34
CA GLN A 12 5.09 -14.03 -5.76
C GLN A 12 3.76 -14.75 -6.01
N SER A 13 3.47 -15.84 -5.28
CA SER A 13 2.18 -16.53 -5.40
C SER A 13 0.96 -15.64 -5.06
N ALA A 14 1.16 -14.58 -4.29
CA ALA A 14 0.11 -13.64 -3.89
C ALA A 14 0.10 -12.34 -4.72
N TYR A 15 1.26 -11.83 -5.14
CA TYR A 15 1.38 -10.52 -5.78
C TYR A 15 1.74 -10.58 -7.28
N ASP A 16 2.40 -11.64 -7.76
CA ASP A 16 2.77 -11.81 -9.18
C ASP A 16 1.68 -12.58 -9.96
N ILE A 17 0.41 -12.22 -9.75
CA ILE A 17 -0.72 -12.85 -10.46
C ILE A 17 -0.90 -12.20 -11.84
N SER A 18 -1.19 -10.91 -11.88
CA SER A 18 -1.29 -10.08 -13.09
C SER A 18 -1.64 -8.65 -12.66
N ASP A 19 -0.93 -7.66 -13.19
CA ASP A 19 -1.26 -6.25 -12.93
C ASP A 19 -2.68 -5.93 -13.42
N ASP A 20 -3.05 -6.37 -14.63
CA ASP A 20 -4.40 -6.18 -15.17
C ASP A 20 -5.49 -6.76 -14.27
N PHE A 21 -5.21 -7.86 -13.56
CA PHE A 21 -6.14 -8.43 -12.58
C PHE A 21 -6.32 -7.51 -11.37
N PHE A 22 -5.24 -6.98 -10.80
CA PHE A 22 -5.31 -6.04 -9.67
C PHE A 22 -5.96 -4.71 -10.04
N ALA A 23 -5.74 -4.24 -11.28
CA ALA A 23 -6.36 -3.02 -11.81
C ALA A 23 -7.89 -3.08 -11.86
N LEU A 24 -8.51 -4.27 -11.78
CA LEU A 24 -9.96 -4.41 -11.75
C LEU A 24 -10.61 -3.92 -10.45
N PHE A 25 -9.85 -3.85 -9.35
CA PHE A 25 -10.42 -3.55 -8.03
C PHE A 25 -9.60 -2.60 -7.16
N LEU A 26 -8.30 -2.42 -7.42
CA LEU A 26 -7.53 -1.37 -6.76
C LEU A 26 -7.92 0.00 -7.31
N ASP A 27 -7.75 1.03 -6.49
CA ASP A 27 -7.86 2.41 -6.94
C ASP A 27 -6.62 2.82 -7.78
N PRO A 28 -6.66 3.98 -8.47
CA PRO A 28 -5.57 4.42 -9.35
C PRO A 28 -4.19 4.58 -8.69
N THR A 29 -4.10 4.67 -7.36
CA THR A 29 -2.81 4.76 -6.64
C THR A 29 -2.10 3.41 -6.49
N TRP A 30 -2.77 2.29 -6.77
CA TRP A 30 -2.24 0.93 -6.59
C TRP A 30 -1.84 0.59 -5.14
N VAL A 31 -2.32 1.35 -4.16
CA VAL A 31 -2.03 1.07 -2.75
C VAL A 31 -2.79 -0.17 -2.30
N TYR A 32 -2.08 -1.28 -2.13
CA TYR A 32 -2.69 -2.56 -1.72
C TYR A 32 -2.55 -2.83 -0.22
N THR A 33 -3.05 -1.89 0.59
CA THR A 33 -3.14 -2.00 2.05
C THR A 33 -4.42 -1.30 2.54
N CYS A 34 -4.72 -1.38 3.84
CA CYS A 34 -5.88 -0.70 4.41
C CYS A 34 -5.83 0.82 4.17
N ALA A 35 -6.93 1.39 3.69
CA ALA A 35 -7.11 2.84 3.52
C ALA A 35 -7.50 3.50 4.86
N TYR A 36 -7.42 4.84 4.91
CA TYR A 36 -7.77 5.63 6.08
C TYR A 36 -8.80 6.69 5.72
N PHE A 37 -10.07 6.43 6.07
CA PHE A 37 -11.19 7.32 5.82
C PHE A 37 -11.29 8.35 6.96
N GLU A 38 -10.61 9.49 6.82
CA GLU A 38 -10.68 10.59 7.80
C GLU A 38 -12.02 11.33 7.74
N ARG A 39 -12.66 11.34 6.55
CA ARG A 39 -14.02 11.85 6.35
C ARG A 39 -14.89 10.76 5.75
N ASP A 40 -16.17 10.77 6.10
CA ASP A 40 -17.15 9.77 5.66
C ASP A 40 -17.44 9.80 4.14
N ASP A 41 -17.09 10.89 3.45
CA ASP A 41 -17.37 11.13 2.04
C ASP A 41 -16.18 10.87 1.10
N MET A 42 -15.05 10.39 1.63
CA MET A 42 -13.86 10.12 0.83
C MET A 42 -14.09 8.97 -0.16
N THR A 43 -13.60 9.17 -1.38
CA THR A 43 -13.34 8.07 -2.31
C THR A 43 -12.21 7.17 -1.77
N LEU A 44 -12.09 5.95 -2.30
CA LEU A 44 -11.00 5.05 -1.91
C LEU A 44 -9.63 5.65 -2.23
N GLU A 45 -9.48 6.29 -3.39
CA GLU A 45 -8.25 6.96 -3.81
C GLU A 45 -7.81 8.03 -2.79
N GLU A 46 -8.73 8.90 -2.37
CA GLU A 46 -8.45 9.91 -1.34
C GLU A 46 -8.09 9.28 0.01
N ALA A 47 -8.81 8.23 0.42
CA ALA A 47 -8.55 7.55 1.68
C ALA A 47 -7.20 6.79 1.67
N GLN A 48 -6.72 6.34 0.50
CA GLN A 48 -5.40 5.73 0.37
C GLN A 48 -4.28 6.76 0.46
N LEU A 49 -4.44 7.91 -0.18
CA LEU A 49 -3.50 9.03 -0.05
C LEU A 49 -3.44 9.54 1.40
N ALA A 50 -4.60 9.76 2.03
CA ALA A 50 -4.68 10.14 3.44
C ALA A 50 -3.97 9.13 4.37
N LYS A 51 -4.04 7.83 4.05
CA LYS A 51 -3.30 6.79 4.79
C LYS A 51 -1.79 6.88 4.59
N VAL A 52 -1.32 7.17 3.37
CA VAL A 52 0.10 7.37 3.10
C VAL A 52 0.61 8.57 3.88
N ASP A 53 -0.09 9.70 3.83
CA ASP A 53 0.26 10.92 4.59
C ASP A 53 0.30 10.64 6.10
N LEU A 54 -0.73 9.97 6.65
CA LEU A 54 -0.77 9.55 8.05
C LEU A 54 0.45 8.71 8.48
N ALA A 55 0.97 7.86 7.58
CA ALA A 55 2.16 7.07 7.88
C ALA A 55 3.44 7.91 7.82
N LEU A 56 3.57 8.79 6.83
CA LEU A 56 4.74 9.66 6.64
C LEU A 56 4.86 10.72 7.74
N ASP A 57 3.74 11.32 8.17
CA ASP A 57 3.70 12.34 9.24
C ASP A 57 4.26 11.84 10.58
N LYS A 58 4.25 10.52 10.79
CA LYS A 58 4.79 9.89 12.02
C LYS A 58 6.29 9.68 11.98
N LEU A 59 6.94 9.88 10.83
CA LEU A 59 8.36 9.60 10.64
C LEU A 59 9.26 10.81 10.90
N ASN A 60 8.70 12.02 11.13
CA ASN A 60 9.44 13.27 11.27
C ASN A 60 10.44 13.48 10.11
N LEU A 61 9.95 13.36 8.88
CA LEU A 61 10.76 13.51 7.69
C LEU A 61 11.24 14.96 7.54
N GLU A 62 12.52 15.12 7.20
CA GLU A 62 13.13 16.41 6.87
C GLU A 62 13.57 16.39 5.39
N PRO A 63 13.58 17.55 4.72
CA PRO A 63 14.26 17.67 3.43
C PRO A 63 15.73 17.22 3.56
N GLY A 64 16.20 16.46 2.57
CA GLY A 64 17.56 15.92 2.54
C GLY A 64 18.66 16.97 2.49
#